data_AF-A0A6J1MLN5-F1
#
_entry.id   AF-A0A6J1MLN5-F1
#
_cell.length_a   1.000
_cell.length_b   1.000
_cell.length_c   1.000
_cell.angle_alpha   90.00
_cell.angle_beta   90.00
_cell.angle_gamma   90.00
#
_symmetry.space_group_name_H-M   'P 1'
#
loop_
_entity.id
_entity.type
_entity.pdbx_description
1 polymer ?
#
loop_
_entity_poly.entity_id
_entity_poly.type
_entity_poly.pdbx_seq_one_letter_code
_entity_poly.pdbx_strand_id
1 'polypeptide(L)'
;MSSAHLISHWQFPYKVSTHPVCVHGERKHASVKLRHCDPGVEPGTEVYHYVEAANCKCQVCSSEDTSCEWLPPDSSLIGGIIKEESDEIE
;
A
#
# COMPACT_ATOMS: atom_id res chain seq x y z
N MET A 1 -14.60 -13.49 -12.69
CA MET A 1 -13.29 -13.63 -12.00
C MET A 1 -12.22 -13.15 -12.97
N SER A 2 -11.41 -12.15 -12.60
CA SER A 2 -10.27 -11.69 -13.41
C SER A 2 -9.17 -12.74 -13.32
N SER A 3 -8.60 -13.17 -14.45
CA SER A 3 -7.57 -14.21 -14.49
C SER A 3 -6.27 -13.69 -15.11
N ALA A 4 -5.13 -14.18 -14.61
CA ALA A 4 -3.82 -13.75 -15.04
C ALA A 4 -3.39 -14.49 -16.31
N HIS A 5 -3.19 -13.78 -17.41
CA HIS A 5 -2.95 -14.37 -18.72
C HIS A 5 -1.78 -13.68 -19.43
N LEU A 6 -1.10 -14.44 -20.28
CA LEU A 6 -0.04 -13.97 -21.16
C LEU A 6 -0.42 -14.31 -22.60
N ILE A 7 -0.47 -13.30 -23.46
CA ILE A 7 -0.84 -13.45 -24.87
C ILE A 7 0.41 -13.21 -25.71
N SER A 8 0.75 -14.18 -26.56
CA SER A 8 1.78 -13.97 -27.59
C SER A 8 1.28 -12.97 -28.62
N HIS A 9 2.11 -11.99 -28.94
CA HIS A 9 1.78 -10.93 -29.89
C HIS A 9 2.79 -10.95 -31.04
N TRP A 10 2.32 -10.67 -32.26
CA TRP A 10 3.20 -10.68 -33.44
C TRP A 10 4.05 -9.41 -33.54
N GLN A 11 3.59 -8.31 -32.94
CA GLN A 11 4.31 -7.04 -32.86
C GLN A 11 5.05 -6.91 -31.53
N PHE A 12 6.23 -6.29 -31.55
CA PHE A 12 7.00 -5.92 -30.35
C PHE A 12 6.10 -5.18 -29.34
N PRO A 13 6.07 -5.55 -28.04
CA PRO A 13 7.04 -6.38 -27.29
C PRO A 13 6.85 -7.91 -27.38
N TYR A 14 6.13 -8.42 -28.37
CA TYR A 14 5.89 -9.84 -28.68
C TYR A 14 5.11 -10.64 -27.63
N LYS A 15 4.83 -10.03 -26.48
CA LYS A 15 4.11 -10.62 -25.36
C LYS A 15 3.32 -9.53 -24.65
N VAL A 16 2.03 -9.76 -24.43
CA VAL A 16 1.18 -8.90 -23.62
C VAL A 16 0.83 -9.67 -22.35
N SER A 17 1.31 -9.19 -21.22
CA SER A 17 1.02 -9.72 -19.89
C SER A 17 -0.14 -8.97 -19.25
N THR A 18 -1.12 -9.69 -18.70
CA THR A 18 -2.19 -9.12 -17.88
C THR A 18 -2.20 -9.85 -16.55
N HIS A 19 -1.75 -9.17 -15.50
CA HIS A 19 -1.65 -9.70 -14.15
C HIS A 19 -2.53 -8.87 -13.20
N PRO A 20 -3.84 -9.16 -13.11
CA PRO A 20 -4.68 -8.50 -12.14
C PRO A 20 -4.27 -8.95 -10.74
N VAL A 21 -4.13 -7.99 -9.84
CA VAL A 21 -3.79 -8.21 -8.42
C VAL A 21 -4.95 -7.73 -7.53
N CYS A 22 -4.96 -8.17 -6.28
CA CYS A 22 -5.95 -7.72 -5.31
C CYS A 22 -5.63 -6.29 -4.87
N VAL A 23 -6.55 -5.36 -5.12
CA VAL A 23 -6.46 -3.96 -4.69
C VAL A 23 -7.79 -3.47 -4.16
N HIS A 24 -7.79 -2.28 -3.54
CA HIS A 24 -9.02 -1.61 -3.12
C HIS A 24 -9.88 -1.33 -4.36
N GLY A 25 -11.10 -1.89 -4.39
CA GLY A 25 -12.05 -1.62 -5.46
C GLY A 25 -12.77 -0.29 -5.24
N GLU A 26 -13.19 -0.04 -4.00
CA GLU A 26 -13.75 1.25 -3.56
C GLU A 26 -12.98 1.72 -2.32
N ARG A 27 -12.68 3.02 -2.30
CA ARG A 27 -11.85 3.68 -1.29
C ARG A 27 -12.70 4.64 -0.48
N LYS A 28 -12.58 4.60 0.84
CA LYS A 28 -13.26 5.50 1.77
C LYS A 28 -12.22 6.26 2.59
N HIS A 29 -12.32 7.58 2.62
CA HIS A 29 -11.49 8.39 3.50
C HIS A 29 -11.99 8.27 4.94
N ALA A 30 -11.06 8.02 5.86
CA ALA A 30 -11.29 7.98 7.28
C ALA A 30 -10.27 8.88 7.99
N SER A 31 -10.58 9.27 9.22
CA SER A 31 -9.65 10.02 10.05
C SER A 31 -9.66 9.53 11.48
N VAL A 32 -8.50 9.59 12.12
CA VAL A 32 -8.30 9.20 13.51
C VAL A 32 -7.52 10.28 14.24
N LYS A 33 -7.87 10.48 15.51
CA LYS A 33 -7.12 11.38 16.39
C LYS A 33 -5.98 10.62 17.05
N LEU A 34 -4.75 10.96 16.67
CA LEU A 34 -3.52 10.45 17.29
C LEU A 34 -3.44 10.90 18.74
N ARG A 35 -2.80 10.07 19.58
CA ARG A 35 -2.56 10.34 21.00
C ARG A 35 -1.07 10.56 21.20
N HIS A 36 -0.71 11.36 22.21
CA HIS A 36 0.67 11.64 22.60
C HIS A 36 1.52 12.31 21.51
N CYS A 37 0.98 13.32 20.84
CA CYS A 37 1.79 14.19 19.97
C CYS A 37 2.82 14.99 20.79
N ASP A 38 3.97 15.29 20.19
CA ASP A 38 5.03 16.07 20.83
C ASP A 38 4.56 17.47 21.29
N PRO A 39 5.12 18.00 22.40
CA PRO A 39 4.81 19.33 22.88
C PRO A 39 5.36 20.39 21.90
N GLY A 40 4.47 21.19 21.31
CA GLY A 40 4.84 22.27 20.37
C GLY A 40 4.50 22.01 18.91
N VAL A 41 3.82 20.90 18.61
CA VAL A 41 3.31 20.60 17.27
C VAL A 41 2.12 21.52 16.93
N GLU A 42 1.97 21.88 15.66
CA GLU A 42 0.86 22.72 15.20
C GLU A 42 -0.50 22.06 15.48
N PRO A 43 -1.50 22.83 15.96
CA PRO A 43 -2.83 22.32 16.26
C PRO A 43 -3.51 21.83 14.98
N GLY A 44 -4.06 20.62 15.01
CA GLY A 44 -4.64 19.93 13.85
C GLY A 44 -3.78 18.77 13.35
N THR A 45 -2.49 18.75 13.67
CA THR A 45 -1.58 17.64 13.30
C THR A 45 -1.97 16.33 13.97
N GLU A 46 -2.73 16.38 15.06
CA GLU A 46 -3.24 15.19 15.72
C GLU A 46 -4.33 14.45 14.92
N VAL A 47 -4.88 15.05 13.86
CA VAL A 47 -5.87 14.39 12.99
C VAL A 47 -5.16 13.75 11.81
N TYR A 48 -5.03 12.42 11.86
CA TYR A 48 -4.47 11.63 10.77
C TYR A 48 -5.55 11.17 9.80
N HIS A 49 -5.38 11.45 8.52
CA HIS A 49 -6.28 11.04 7.44
C HIS A 49 -5.70 9.83 6.70
N TYR A 50 -6.51 8.79 6.53
CA TYR A 50 -6.11 7.56 5.85
C TYR A 50 -7.24 7.04 4.96
N VAL A 51 -6.92 6.03 4.15
CA VAL A 51 -7.85 5.45 3.18
C VAL A 51 -8.13 3.99 3.55
N GLU A 52 -9.42 3.67 3.68
CA GLU A 52 -9.91 2.31 3.93
C GLU A 52 -10.49 1.70 2.66
N ALA A 53 -10.40 0.38 2.55
CA ALA A 53 -11.10 -0.37 1.50
C ALA A 53 -12.56 -0.57 1.91
N ALA A 54 -13.50 0.01 1.15
CA ALA A 54 -14.92 -0.35 1.28
C ALA A 54 -15.20 -1.73 0.65
N ASN A 55 -14.44 -2.07 -0.40
CA ASN A 55 -14.43 -3.41 -1.00
C ASN A 55 -13.08 -3.69 -1.69
N CYS A 56 -12.87 -4.95 -2.07
CA CYS A 56 -11.67 -5.39 -2.79
C CYS A 56 -12.02 -5.95 -4.16
N LYS A 57 -11.15 -5.74 -5.15
CA LYS A 57 -11.34 -6.24 -6.52
C LYS A 57 -10.01 -6.63 -7.16
N CYS A 58 -10.04 -7.67 -8.00
CA CYS A 58 -8.90 -8.06 -8.81
C CYS A 58 -8.85 -7.21 -10.09
N GLN A 59 -7.86 -6.31 -10.18
CA GLN A 59 -7.63 -5.44 -11.34
C GLN A 59 -6.14 -5.13 -11.50
N VAL A 60 -5.76 -4.47 -12.60
CA VAL A 60 -4.37 -4.03 -12.81
C VAL A 60 -4.05 -2.96 -11.76
N CYS A 61 -2.89 -3.09 -11.10
CA CYS A 61 -2.45 -2.10 -10.12
C CYS A 61 -2.06 -0.79 -10.81
N SER A 62 -2.54 0.35 -10.30
CA SER A 62 -2.09 1.67 -10.71
C SER A 62 -1.10 2.21 -9.68
N SER A 63 0.06 2.64 -10.17
CA SER A 63 1.11 3.28 -9.36
C SER A 63 0.79 4.74 -8.97
N GLU A 64 -0.34 5.27 -9.42
CA GLU A 64 -0.79 6.63 -9.06
C GLU A 64 -1.12 6.73 -7.57
N ASP A 65 -1.80 5.71 -7.03
CA ASP A 65 -2.33 5.73 -5.66
C ASP A 65 -1.90 4.51 -4.82
N THR A 66 -1.10 3.61 -5.37
CA THR A 66 -0.77 2.34 -4.73
C THR A 66 0.64 1.91 -5.10
N SER A 67 1.45 1.55 -4.11
CA SER A 67 2.75 0.93 -4.40
C SER A 67 2.50 -0.48 -4.94
N CYS A 68 2.76 -0.67 -6.23
CA CYS A 68 2.58 -1.95 -6.92
C CYS A 68 3.80 -2.88 -6.80
N GLU A 69 4.76 -2.53 -5.95
CA GLU A 69 5.96 -3.33 -5.73
C GLU A 69 5.64 -4.49 -4.79
N TRP A 70 6.15 -5.67 -5.13
CA TRP A 70 6.09 -6.81 -4.23
C TRP A 70 7.30 -6.81 -3.31
N LEU A 71 7.06 -6.68 -2.00
CA LEU A 71 8.09 -6.82 -0.98
C LEU A 71 7.94 -8.19 -0.30
N PRO A 72 8.98 -9.05 -0.32
CA PRO A 72 8.95 -10.27 0.48
C PRO A 72 8.86 -9.93 1.97
N PRO A 73 8.24 -10.81 2.79
CA PRO A 73 8.05 -10.58 4.23
C PRO A 73 9.37 -10.41 5.02
N ASP A 74 10.52 -10.80 4.44
CA ASP A 74 11.86 -10.68 5.04
C ASP A 74 12.67 -9.49 4.47
N SER A 75 11.99 -8.55 3.81
CA SER A 75 12.64 -7.35 3.31
C SER A 75 13.04 -6.45 4.48
N SER A 76 14.35 -6.26 4.64
CA SER A 76 14.97 -5.40 5.66
C SER A 76 14.47 -3.95 5.65
N LEU A 77 13.75 -3.54 4.60
CA LEU A 77 13.10 -2.23 4.46
C LEU A 77 11.91 -2.03 5.41
N ILE A 78 11.15 -3.09 5.75
CA ILE A 78 10.08 -3.00 6.76
C ILE A 78 10.64 -3.24 8.16
N GLY A 79 11.63 -4.13 8.30
CA GLY A 79 12.28 -4.44 9.57
C GLY A 79 13.08 -3.28 10.15
N GLY A 80 13.64 -2.39 9.31
CA GLY A 80 14.33 -1.18 9.77
C GLY A 80 13.41 -0.11 10.38
N ILE A 81 12.13 -0.08 9.96
CA ILE A 81 11.14 0.88 10.45
C ILE A 81 10.55 0.42 11.81
N ILE A 82 10.51 -0.90 12.06
CA ILE A 82 9.92 -1.47 13.28
C ILE A 82 10.95 -1.59 14.42
N LYS A 83 12.26 -1.57 14.11
CA LYS A 83 13.33 -1.85 15.09
C LYS A 83 13.77 -0.64 15.94
N GLU A 84 13.13 0.51 15.85
CA GLU A 84 13.48 1.65 16.73
C GLU A 84 12.67 1.70 18.05
N GLU A 85 11.66 0.85 18.26
CA GLU A 85 10.79 0.96 19.47
C GLU A 85 10.99 -0.14 20.55
N SER A 86 11.88 -1.12 20.37
CA SER A 86 11.99 -2.26 21.32
C SER A 86 13.25 -2.34 22.18
N ASP A 87 14.19 -1.39 22.10
CA ASP A 87 15.46 -1.46 22.84
C ASP A 87 15.77 -0.16 23.63
N GLU A 88 14.85 0.36 24.46
CA GLU A 88 15.18 1.31 25.55
C GLU A 88 14.32 1.12 26.81
N ILE A 89 14.23 -0.12 27.32
CA ILE A 89 13.80 -0.37 28.71
C ILE A 89 14.72 -1.43 29.33
N GLU A 90 15.85 -0.99 29.88
CA GLU A 90 16.43 -1.52 31.13
C GLU A 90 16.69 -0.36 32.09
#